data_AF-L0ASA8-F1
#
_entry.id   AF-L0ASA8-F1
#
_cell.length_a   1.000
_cell.length_b   1.000
_cell.length_c   1.000
_cell.angle_alpha   90.00
_cell.angle_beta   90.00
_cell.angle_gamma   90.00
#
_symmetry.space_group_name_H-M   'P 1'
#
loop_
_entity.id
_entity.type
_entity.pdbx_description
1 polymer ?
#
loop_
_entity_poly.entity_id
_entity_poly.type
_entity_poly.pdbx_seq_one_letter_code
_entity_poly.pdbx_strand_id
1 'polypeptide(L)'
;QPPPKNWGDVNVFGNLDPTGEYVVSTRVRCGRSMEGYPFNPCLTEEQYKEMEQKVSSTLSGLEGELKGTFYPLTGMSKEVQQKLIDDHF
;
A
#
# COMPACT_ATOMS: atom_id res chain seq x y z
N GLN A 1 9.22 -25.67 0.90
CA GLN A 1 8.39 -24.61 0.26
C GLN A 1 7.66 -23.84 1.35
N PRO A 2 7.43 -22.53 1.20
CA PRO A 2 6.51 -21.82 2.07
C PRO A 2 5.09 -22.42 1.94
N PRO A 3 4.27 -22.38 3.01
CA PRO A 3 2.90 -22.87 2.94
C PRO A 3 2.06 -22.02 1.96
N PRO A 4 0.97 -22.57 1.42
CA PRO A 4 0.03 -21.81 0.60
C PRO A 4 -0.51 -20.59 1.36
N LYS A 5 -0.77 -19.51 0.62
CA LYS A 5 -1.39 -18.30 1.17
C LYS A 5 -2.76 -18.64 1.76
N ASN A 6 -2.92 -18.43 3.07
CA ASN A 6 -4.20 -18.55 3.77
C ASN A 6 -4.34 -17.38 4.76
N TRP A 7 -5.44 -16.63 4.68
CA TRP A 7 -5.72 -15.51 5.58
C TRP A 7 -6.31 -15.95 6.93
N GLY A 8 -6.80 -17.19 7.03
CA GLY A 8 -7.49 -17.68 8.22
C GLY A 8 -8.89 -17.08 8.39
N ASP A 9 -9.49 -17.32 9.55
CA ASP A 9 -10.75 -16.68 9.96
C ASP A 9 -10.45 -15.34 10.62
N VAL A 10 -10.88 -14.25 10.01
CA VAL A 10 -10.64 -12.89 10.51
C VAL A 10 -11.53 -12.54 11.71
N ASN A 11 -12.58 -13.31 11.97
CA ASN A 11 -13.50 -13.05 13.09
C ASN A 11 -12.92 -13.46 14.45
N VAL A 12 -11.78 -14.14 14.47
CA VAL A 12 -11.08 -14.51 15.70
C VAL A 12 -10.35 -13.33 16.33
N PHE A 13 -10.16 -12.24 15.59
CA PHE A 13 -9.49 -11.05 16.09
C PHE A 13 -10.45 -10.23 16.97
N GLY A 14 -10.03 -9.94 18.20
CA GLY A 14 -10.71 -9.02 19.12
C GLY A 14 -10.05 -7.64 19.14
N ASN A 15 -10.66 -6.70 19.87
CA ASN A 15 -10.05 -5.40 20.10
C ASN A 15 -8.77 -5.56 20.94
N LEU A 16 -7.65 -5.05 20.42
CA LEU A 16 -6.33 -5.12 21.07
C LEU A 16 -6.22 -4.24 22.32
N ASP A 17 -7.08 -3.22 22.45
CA ASP A 17 -7.10 -2.33 23.60
C ASP A 17 -8.55 -1.88 23.90
N PRO A 18 -9.31 -2.66 24.68
CA PRO A 18 -10.68 -2.32 25.04
C PRO A 18 -10.80 -1.08 25.94
N THR A 19 -9.76 -0.72 26.70
CA THR A 19 -9.77 0.48 27.56
C THR A 19 -9.31 1.73 26.83
N GLY A 20 -8.57 1.57 25.72
CA GLY A 20 -8.10 2.67 24.87
C GLY A 20 -6.97 3.48 25.51
N GLU A 21 -6.25 2.89 26.46
CA GLU A 21 -5.22 3.57 27.25
C GLU A 21 -3.82 3.45 26.65
N TYR A 22 -3.60 2.53 25.71
CA TYR A 22 -2.26 2.12 25.26
C TYR A 22 -2.07 2.17 23.75
N VAL A 23 -3.05 1.73 22.95
CA VAL A 23 -2.88 1.59 21.50
C VAL A 23 -3.26 2.88 20.78
N VAL A 24 -2.25 3.57 20.24
CA VAL A 24 -2.42 4.80 19.44
C VAL A 24 -2.96 4.48 18.04
N SER A 25 -2.40 3.49 17.34
CA SER A 25 -2.86 3.04 16.03
C SER A 25 -2.40 1.60 15.74
N THR A 26 -3.15 0.89 14.88
CA THR A 26 -2.79 -0.46 14.41
C THR A 26 -2.67 -0.44 12.89
N ARG A 27 -1.57 -0.99 12.35
CA ARG A 27 -1.28 -0.98 10.91
C ARG A 27 -0.78 -2.34 10.42
N VAL A 28 -1.43 -2.87 9.37
CA VAL A 28 -1.03 -4.12 8.70
C VAL A 28 -0.65 -3.79 7.26
N ARG A 29 0.46 -4.35 6.77
CA ARG A 29 0.94 -4.15 5.39
C ARG A 29 1.33 -5.45 4.72
N CYS A 30 1.18 -5.51 3.40
CA CYS A 30 1.64 -6.61 2.55
C CYS A 30 2.46 -6.06 1.38
N GLY A 31 3.55 -6.75 1.04
CA GLY A 31 4.34 -6.47 -0.17
C GLY A 31 4.04 -7.49 -1.27
N ARG A 32 4.06 -7.05 -2.53
CA ARG A 32 3.96 -7.92 -3.73
C ARG A 32 4.95 -7.44 -4.78
N SER A 33 5.50 -8.38 -5.54
CA SER A 33 6.30 -8.11 -6.74
C SER A 33 5.45 -8.39 -7.96
N MET A 34 5.67 -7.65 -9.05
CA MET A 34 4.98 -7.89 -10.32
C MET A 34 5.78 -8.85 -11.19
N GLU A 35 5.12 -9.88 -11.70
CA GLU A 35 5.73 -10.82 -12.63
C GLU A 35 6.19 -10.08 -13.91
N GLY A 36 7.36 -10.47 -14.43
CA GLY A 36 7.98 -9.83 -15.59
C GLY A 36 8.81 -8.58 -15.29
N TYR A 37 8.83 -8.09 -14.05
CA TYR A 37 9.64 -6.95 -13.63
C TYR A 37 10.71 -7.37 -12.60
N PRO A 38 11.99 -7.01 -12.81
CA PRO A 38 13.02 -7.29 -11.82
C PRO A 38 12.92 -6.33 -10.63
N PHE A 39 13.76 -6.54 -9.61
CA PHE A 39 13.88 -5.61 -8.49
C PHE A 39 14.62 -4.33 -8.88
N ASN A 40 14.48 -3.29 -8.04
CA ASN A 40 15.02 -1.95 -8.24
C ASN A 40 16.44 -1.84 -8.83
N PRO A 41 17.43 -2.68 -8.45
CA PRO A 41 18.78 -2.59 -9.03
C PRO A 41 18.84 -2.87 -10.54
N CYS A 42 17.86 -3.56 -11.09
CA CYS A 42 17.82 -3.97 -12.50
C CYS A 42 16.64 -3.35 -13.28
N LEU A 43 15.89 -2.45 -12.66
CA LEU A 43 14.78 -1.75 -13.32
C LEU A 43 15.30 -0.59 -14.16
N THR A 44 14.75 -0.43 -15.36
CA THR A 44 14.95 0.77 -16.18
C THR A 44 13.91 1.85 -15.82
N GLU A 45 14.19 3.11 -16.17
CA GLU A 45 13.23 4.21 -15.97
C GLU A 45 11.88 3.96 -16.67
N GLU A 46 11.92 3.39 -17.88
CA GLU A 46 10.74 3.00 -18.65
C GLU A 46 9.93 1.94 -17.90
N GLN A 47 10.60 0.93 -17.34
CA GLN A 47 9.93 -0.08 -16.52
C GLN A 47 9.30 0.53 -15.27
N TYR A 48 9.94 1.49 -14.59
CA TYR A 48 9.30 2.19 -13.47
C TYR A 48 7.99 2.88 -13.88
N LYS A 49 7.99 3.60 -15.02
CA LYS A 49 6.79 4.29 -15.54
C LYS A 49 5.69 3.31 -15.93
N GLU A 50 6.04 2.21 -16.59
CA GLU A 50 5.08 1.16 -16.93
C GLU A 50 4.47 0.51 -15.69
N MET A 51 5.30 0.22 -14.68
CA MET A 51 4.84 -0.36 -13.42
C MET A 51 3.90 0.60 -12.69
N GLU A 52 4.26 1.88 -12.62
CA GLU A 52 3.44 2.94 -12.05
C GLU A 52 2.08 3.05 -12.76
N GLN A 53 2.07 3.05 -14.09
CA GLN A 53 0.83 3.11 -14.87
C GLN A 53 -0.06 1.89 -14.63
N LYS A 54 0.52 0.67 -14.62
CA LYS A 54 -0.23 -0.57 -14.37
C LYS A 54 -0.85 -0.59 -12.97
N VAL A 55 -0.09 -0.19 -11.95
CA VAL A 55 -0.56 -0.16 -10.56
C VAL A 55 -1.63 0.93 -10.39
N SER A 56 -1.38 2.15 -10.84
CA SER A 56 -2.34 3.27 -10.71
C SER A 56 -3.66 2.99 -11.43
N SER A 57 -3.62 2.43 -12.65
CA SER A 57 -4.83 2.04 -13.39
C SER A 57 -5.62 0.95 -12.66
N THR A 58 -4.93 -0.04 -12.09
CA THR A 58 -5.59 -1.13 -11.35
C THR A 58 -6.23 -0.60 -10.06
N LEU A 59 -5.52 0.24 -9.31
CA LEU A 59 -6.02 0.84 -8.07
C LEU A 59 -7.19 1.82 -8.32
N SER A 60 -7.20 2.51 -9.46
CA SER A 60 -8.31 3.40 -9.84
C SER A 60 -9.61 2.65 -10.12
N GLY A 61 -9.53 1.34 -10.42
CA GLY A 61 -10.69 0.48 -10.60
C GLY A 61 -11.28 -0.06 -9.30
N LEU A 62 -10.68 0.24 -8.13
CA LEU A 62 -11.24 -0.16 -6.84
C LEU A 62 -12.43 0.74 -6.46
N GLU A 63 -13.48 0.09 -5.96
CA GLU A 63 -14.73 0.74 -5.59
C GLU A 63 -15.00 0.63 -4.07
N GLY A 64 -16.05 1.31 -3.61
CA GLY A 64 -16.46 1.29 -2.19
C GLY A 64 -15.44 1.95 -1.27
N GLU A 65 -15.13 1.29 -0.15
CA GLU A 65 -14.18 1.77 0.87
C GLU A 65 -12.75 1.90 0.35
N LEU A 66 -12.39 1.12 -0.67
CA LEU A 66 -11.04 1.11 -1.25
C LEU A 66 -10.85 2.12 -2.38
N LYS A 67 -11.90 2.86 -2.75
CA LYS A 67 -11.81 3.90 -3.77
C LYS A 67 -10.90 5.03 -3.28
N GLY A 68 -9.89 5.35 -4.07
CA GLY A 68 -8.88 6.33 -3.69
C GLY A 68 -8.40 7.19 -4.85
N THR A 69 -7.39 8.00 -4.55
CA THR A 69 -6.68 8.84 -5.54
C THR A 69 -5.22 8.42 -5.55
N PHE A 70 -4.67 8.18 -6.73
CA PHE A 70 -3.24 7.92 -6.91
C PHE A 70 -2.49 9.26 -6.94
N TYR A 71 -1.52 9.42 -6.04
CA TYR A 71 -0.69 10.63 -5.95
C TYR A 71 0.73 10.32 -6.45
N PRO A 72 1.07 10.66 -7.70
CA PRO A 72 2.42 10.45 -8.21
C PRO A 72 3.41 11.32 -7.43
N LEU A 73 4.57 10.75 -7.07
CA LEU A 73 5.64 11.51 -6.41
C LEU A 73 6.26 12.55 -7.35
N THR A 74 6.34 12.22 -8.64
CA THR A 74 6.80 13.15 -9.67
C THR A 74 5.80 14.30 -9.82
N GLY A 75 6.21 15.50 -9.44
CA GLY A 75 5.36 16.70 -9.50
C GLY A 75 4.48 16.91 -8.27
N MET A 76 4.61 16.08 -7.22
CA MET A 76 3.96 16.33 -5.93
C MET A 76 4.52 17.60 -5.29
N SER A 77 3.63 18.48 -4.79
CA SER A 77 4.08 19.66 -4.06
C SER A 77 4.66 19.26 -2.70
N LYS A 78 5.61 20.06 -2.19
CA LYS A 78 6.25 19.78 -0.89
C LYS A 78 5.24 19.80 0.26
N GLU A 79 4.21 20.62 0.15
CA GLU A 79 3.13 20.74 1.14
C GLU A 79 2.32 19.45 1.21
N VAL A 80 1.97 18.86 0.06
CA VAL A 80 1.24 17.58 0.00
C VAL A 80 2.14 16.44 0.48
N GLN A 81 3.41 16.43 0.07
CA GLN A 81 4.37 15.43 0.52
C GLN A 81 4.54 15.45 2.04
N GLN A 82 4.73 16.63 2.63
CA GLN A 82 4.91 16.76 4.08
C GLN A 82 3.64 16.36 4.83
N LYS A 83 2.47 16.78 4.34
CA LYS A 83 1.19 16.37 4.94
C LYS A 83 1.02 14.85 4.97
N LEU A 84 1.33 14.15 3.88
CA LEU A 84 1.21 12.69 3.84
C LEU A 84 2.17 11.99 4.81
N ILE A 85 3.38 12.52 4.98
CA ILE A 85 4.35 12.02 5.98
C ILE A 85 3.82 12.23 7.41
N ASP A 86 3.31 13.42 7.70
CA ASP A 86 2.77 13.80 9.02
C ASP A 86 1.53 12.97 9.37
N ASP A 87 0.69 12.68 8.38
CA ASP A 87 -0.51 11.83 8.51
C ASP A 87 -0.17 10.32 8.53
N HIS A 88 1.11 9.94 8.49
CA HIS A 88 1.62 8.56 8.50
C HIS A 88 1.14 7.67 7.34
N PHE A 89 1.01 8.26 6.14
CA PHE A 89 0.73 7.56 4.88
C PHE A 89 1.99 7.02 4.19
#